data_AF-A0A2V2ZBQ5-F1
#
_entry.id   AF-A0A2V2ZBQ5-F1
#
_cell.length_a   1.000
_cell.length_b   1.000
_cell.length_c   1.000
_cell.angle_alpha   90.00
_cell.angle_beta   90.00
_cell.angle_gamma   90.00
#
_symmetry.space_group_name_H-M   'P 1'
#
loop_
_entity.id
_entity.type
_entity.pdbx_description
1 polymer ?
#
loop_
_entity_poly.entity_id
_entity_poly.type
_entity_poly.pdbx_seq_one_letter_code
_entity_poly.pdbx_strand_id
1 'polypeptide(L)'
;MKNLLAAIFIFIILFTACSKKESPGFGVEQEVKISYDTTAVDSFSTGAVSVDIARKIRMSSPQYIDSVKQAKKLQDEENKIKAELEKENKAKQEEEKKKAEAEKKLKTAEKTAAQETKSE
;
A
#
# COMPACT_ATOMS: atom_id res chain seq x y z
N MET A 1 95.91 -2.65 14.90
CA MET A 1 94.48 -2.47 14.54
C MET A 1 93.81 -1.46 15.47
N LYS A 2 94.09 -0.16 15.31
CA LYS A 2 93.56 0.90 16.21
C LYS A 2 92.38 1.67 15.61
N ASN A 3 92.32 1.73 14.28
CA ASN A 3 91.31 2.53 13.55
C ASN A 3 90.11 1.70 13.07
N LEU A 4 90.17 0.37 13.27
CA LEU A 4 89.14 -0.56 12.80
C LEU A 4 87.85 -0.43 13.61
N LEU A 5 87.98 -0.20 14.92
CA LEU A 5 86.84 0.07 15.81
C LEU A 5 86.13 1.40 15.45
N ALA A 6 86.90 2.44 15.11
CA ALA A 6 86.33 3.71 14.68
C ALA A 6 85.58 3.59 13.35
N ALA A 7 86.12 2.83 12.39
CA ALA A 7 85.47 2.58 11.11
C ALA A 7 84.14 1.82 11.26
N ILE A 8 84.11 0.78 12.11
CA ILE A 8 82.87 0.03 12.41
C ILE A 8 81.82 0.94 13.06
N PHE A 9 82.23 1.79 14.00
CA PHE A 9 81.34 2.70 14.71
C PHE A 9 80.68 3.71 13.75
N ILE A 10 81.45 4.27 12.82
CA ILE A 10 80.94 5.19 11.80
C ILE A 10 79.95 4.47 10.87
N PHE A 11 80.24 3.21 10.50
CA PHE A 11 79.36 2.39 9.66
C PHE A 11 78.00 2.17 10.33
N ILE A 12 77.97 1.82 11.62
CA ILE A 12 76.73 1.60 12.38
C ILE A 12 75.86 2.87 12.44
N ILE A 13 76.48 4.04 12.62
CA ILE A 13 75.76 5.32 12.64
C ILE A 13 75.12 5.62 11.27
N LEU A 14 75.83 5.37 10.17
CA LEU A 14 75.30 5.56 8.82
C LEU A 14 74.12 4.63 8.51
N PHE A 15 74.16 3.37 8.95
CA PHE A 15 73.06 2.42 8.72
C PHE A 15 71.82 2.69 9.59
N THR A 16 72.00 3.25 10.79
CA THR A 16 70.87 3.59 11.68
C THR A 16 70.20 4.92 11.30
N ALA A 17 70.94 5.86 10.71
CA ALA A 17 70.40 7.16 10.28
C ALA A 17 69.53 7.09 9.01
N CYS A 18 69.73 6.07 8.15
CA CYS A 18 68.93 5.85 6.93
C CYS A 18 67.87 4.75 7.06
N SER A 19 67.65 4.20 8.27
CA SER A 19 66.48 3.38 8.52
C SER A 19 65.26 4.31 8.48
N LYS A 20 64.64 4.38 7.30
CA LYS A 20 63.37 5.06 7.06
C LYS A 20 62.35 4.46 8.02
N LYS A 21 62.23 5.05 9.21
CA LYS A 21 61.11 4.82 10.09
C LYS A 21 59.94 5.42 9.35
N GLU A 22 59.16 4.58 8.69
CA GLU A 22 57.81 4.94 8.30
C GLU A 22 57.16 5.42 9.59
N SER A 23 56.99 6.74 9.73
CA SER A 23 56.05 7.27 10.69
C SER A 23 54.75 6.51 10.44
N PRO A 24 54.06 5.99 11.45
CA PRO A 24 52.67 5.57 11.25
C PRO A 24 51.95 6.87 10.88
N GLY A 25 51.88 7.12 9.56
CA GLY A 25 51.25 8.29 9.03
C GLY A 25 49.82 8.27 9.54
N PHE A 26 49.29 9.46 9.81
CA PHE A 26 47.86 9.72 9.82
C PHE A 26 47.24 9.49 8.42
N GLY A 27 47.60 8.36 7.78
CA GLY A 27 47.21 7.91 6.47
C GLY A 27 46.63 6.50 6.52
N VAL A 28 46.27 6.01 7.71
CA VAL A 28 45.13 5.11 7.77
C VAL A 28 43.92 6.04 7.60
N GLU A 29 43.61 6.40 6.34
CA GLU A 29 42.22 6.47 5.96
C GLU A 29 41.68 5.11 6.38
N GLN A 30 41.14 5.06 7.60
CA GLN A 30 40.29 3.98 8.00
C GLN A 30 39.16 4.13 7.00
N GLU A 31 39.24 3.35 5.92
CA GLU A 31 38.19 3.20 4.95
C GLU A 31 37.05 2.55 5.74
N VAL A 32 36.35 3.38 6.51
CA VAL A 32 35.13 3.02 7.18
C VAL A 32 34.22 2.75 6.01
N LYS A 33 34.15 1.49 5.60
CA LYS A 33 33.22 1.04 4.59
C LYS A 33 31.84 1.23 5.22
N ILE A 34 31.26 2.41 4.99
CA ILE A 34 29.94 2.74 5.49
C ILE A 34 28.98 1.81 4.73
N SER A 35 28.56 0.75 5.40
CA SER A 35 27.58 -0.20 4.88
C SER A 35 26.21 0.45 4.96
N TYR A 36 25.78 1.07 3.86
CA TYR A 36 24.40 1.51 3.73
C TYR A 36 23.52 0.30 3.41
N ASP A 37 22.40 0.18 4.13
CA ASP A 37 21.37 -0.86 3.91
C ASP A 37 20.51 -0.52 2.68
N THR A 38 21.17 -0.16 1.57
CA THR A 38 20.56 0.20 0.29
C THR A 38 21.12 -0.74 -0.77
N THR A 39 20.25 -1.45 -1.47
CA THR A 39 20.65 -2.23 -2.64
C THR A 39 21.16 -1.29 -3.72
N ALA A 40 22.41 -1.46 -4.17
CA ALA A 40 23.01 -0.64 -5.22
C ALA A 40 22.30 -0.89 -6.56
N VAL A 41 21.26 -0.11 -6.80
CA VAL A 41 20.71 0.18 -8.12
C VAL A 41 20.76 1.69 -8.21
N ASP A 42 21.71 2.18 -9.01
CA ASP A 42 21.89 3.59 -9.42
C ASP A 42 21.09 4.59 -8.58
N SER A 43 21.74 5.20 -7.59
CA SER A 43 21.15 6.04 -6.53
C SER A 43 20.30 7.22 -7.03
N PHE A 44 20.31 7.49 -8.33
CA PHE A 44 19.55 8.56 -8.98
C PHE A 44 18.59 8.08 -10.08
N SER A 45 18.47 6.76 -10.27
CA SER A 45 17.54 6.17 -11.23
C SER A 45 16.10 6.25 -10.73
N THR A 46 15.16 6.51 -11.65
CA THR A 46 13.73 6.45 -11.39
C THR A 46 13.35 5.05 -10.89
N GLY A 47 13.06 4.93 -9.60
CA GLY A 47 12.73 3.64 -8.95
C GLY A 47 13.72 3.19 -7.89
N ALA A 48 14.80 3.95 -7.62
CA ALA A 48 15.64 3.73 -6.45
C ALA A 48 14.84 4.03 -5.16
N VAL A 49 14.60 3.00 -4.35
CA VAL A 49 13.89 3.10 -3.07
C VAL A 49 14.69 2.37 -2.01
N SER A 50 14.66 2.87 -0.77
CA SER A 50 15.35 2.22 0.35
C SER A 50 14.76 0.83 0.62
N VAL A 51 15.56 -0.06 1.22
CA VAL A 51 15.14 -1.44 1.54
C VAL A 51 13.88 -1.46 2.40
N ASP A 52 13.74 -0.53 3.34
CA ASP A 52 12.55 -0.41 4.18
C ASP A 52 11.29 0.00 3.39
N ILE A 53 11.44 0.94 2.45
CA ILE A 53 10.31 1.35 1.60
C ILE A 53 9.94 0.20 0.65
N ALA A 54 10.92 -0.49 0.06
CA ALA A 54 10.67 -1.65 -0.78
C ALA A 54 9.96 -2.78 0.00
N ARG A 55 10.36 -3.02 1.25
CA ARG A 55 9.70 -3.98 2.16
C ARG A 55 8.26 -3.56 2.46
N LYS A 56 8.03 -2.27 2.75
CA LYS A 56 6.69 -1.72 2.98
C LYS A 56 5.79 -1.85 1.75
N ILE A 57 6.32 -1.60 0.54
CA ILE A 57 5.60 -1.79 -0.72
C ILE A 57 5.21 -3.27 -0.90
N ARG A 58 6.15 -4.20 -0.68
CA ARG A 58 5.86 -5.64 -0.79
C ARG A 58 4.82 -6.12 0.24
N MET A 59 4.85 -5.58 1.46
CA MET A 59 3.88 -5.94 2.51
C MET A 59 2.49 -5.32 2.26
N SER A 60 2.44 -4.10 1.73
CA SER A 60 1.18 -3.38 1.48
C SER A 60 0.47 -3.82 0.20
N SER A 61 1.21 -4.32 -0.80
CA SER A 61 0.60 -4.75 -2.06
C SER A 61 -0.44 -5.88 -1.89
N PRO A 62 -0.17 -6.98 -1.15
CA PRO A 62 -1.18 -8.00 -0.88
C PRO A 62 -2.37 -7.45 -0.07
N GLN A 63 -2.09 -6.63 0.95
CA GLN A 63 -3.13 -6.01 1.78
C GLN A 63 -4.09 -5.14 0.96
N TYR A 64 -3.57 -4.36 0.01
CA TYR A 64 -4.39 -3.58 -0.91
C TYR A 64 -5.26 -4.48 -1.78
N ILE A 65 -4.68 -5.51 -2.40
CA ILE A 65 -5.42 -6.45 -3.26
C ILE A 65 -6.53 -7.15 -2.46
N ASP A 66 -6.25 -7.56 -1.23
CA ASP A 66 -7.23 -8.22 -0.37
C ASP A 66 -8.33 -7.26 0.06
N SER A 67 -7.99 -6.01 0.39
CA SER A 67 -8.96 -4.97 0.73
C SER A 67 -9.91 -4.70 -0.45
N VAL A 68 -9.37 -4.60 -1.67
CA VAL A 68 -10.17 -4.39 -2.89
C VAL A 68 -11.11 -5.58 -3.13
N LYS A 69 -10.64 -6.82 -2.94
CA LYS A 69 -11.48 -8.01 -3.05
C LYS A 69 -12.61 -8.01 -2.01
N GLN A 70 -12.32 -7.62 -0.77
CA GLN A 70 -13.31 -7.54 0.29
C GLN A 70 -14.37 -6.48 -0.03
N ALA A 71 -13.95 -5.28 -0.44
CA ALA A 71 -14.85 -4.21 -0.85
C ALA A 71 -15.79 -4.66 -1.99
N LYS A 72 -15.25 -5.39 -2.98
CA LYS A 72 -16.05 -5.94 -4.08
C LYS A 72 -17.10 -6.96 -3.61
N LYS A 73 -16.74 -7.85 -2.68
CA LYS A 73 -17.68 -8.82 -2.11
C LYS A 73 -18.85 -8.14 -1.39
N LEU A 74 -18.55 -7.14 -0.57
CA LEU A 74 -19.58 -6.36 0.14
C LEU A 74 -20.49 -5.62 -0.84
N GLN A 75 -19.93 -5.05 -1.91
CA GLN A 75 -20.71 -4.40 -2.96
C GLN A 75 -21.66 -5.38 -3.67
N ASP A 76 -21.19 -6.60 -3.97
CA ASP A 76 -22.02 -7.63 -4.60
C ASP A 76 -23.16 -8.09 -3.67
N GLU A 77 -22.93 -8.16 -2.37
CA GLU A 77 -23.95 -8.47 -1.36
C GLU A 77 -24.98 -7.35 -1.23
N GLU A 78 -24.54 -6.09 -1.14
CA GLU A 78 -25.44 -4.93 -1.12
C GLU A 78 -26.31 -4.88 -2.37
N ASN A 79 -25.74 -5.15 -3.54
CA ASN A 79 -26.48 -5.15 -4.80
C ASN A 79 -27.53 -6.27 -4.84
N LYS A 80 -27.25 -7.45 -4.30
CA LYS A 80 -28.22 -8.53 -4.19
C LYS A 80 -29.38 -8.14 -3.28
N ILE A 81 -29.09 -7.58 -2.11
CA ILE A 81 -30.10 -7.13 -1.16
C ILE A 81 -30.96 -6.02 -1.78
N LYS A 82 -30.35 -5.04 -2.45
CA LYS A 82 -31.08 -3.97 -3.17
C LYS A 82 -31.97 -4.55 -4.27
N ALA A 83 -31.50 -5.53 -5.04
CA ALA A 83 -32.28 -6.16 -6.09
C ALA A 83 -33.46 -6.97 -5.55
N GLU A 84 -33.31 -7.64 -4.40
CA GLU A 84 -34.41 -8.32 -3.70
C GLU A 84 -35.44 -7.33 -3.16
N LEU A 85 -34.98 -6.25 -2.53
CA LEU A 85 -35.83 -5.20 -1.97
C LEU A 85 -36.59 -4.43 -3.07
N GLU A 86 -35.96 -4.18 -4.22
CA GLU A 86 -36.65 -3.59 -5.38
C GLU A 86 -37.75 -4.50 -5.94
N LYS A 87 -37.51 -5.82 -5.99
CA LYS A 87 -38.53 -6.78 -6.44
C LYS A 87 -39.70 -6.83 -5.47
N GLU A 88 -39.42 -6.84 -4.16
CA GLU A 88 -40.45 -6.82 -3.12
C GLU A 88 -41.26 -5.51 -3.15
N ASN A 89 -40.61 -4.36 -3.29
CA ASN A 89 -41.29 -3.07 -3.41
C ASN A 89 -42.15 -2.97 -4.67
N LYS A 90 -41.67 -3.47 -5.81
CA LYS A 90 -42.47 -3.52 -7.05
C LYS A 90 -43.71 -4.40 -6.88
N ALA A 91 -43.58 -5.56 -6.24
CA ALA A 91 -44.72 -6.43 -5.94
C ALA A 91 -45.74 -5.77 -5.00
N LYS A 92 -45.27 -5.10 -3.93
CA LYS A 92 -46.14 -4.36 -3.00
C LYS A 92 -46.88 -3.20 -3.67
N GLN A 93 -46.20 -2.45 -4.54
CA GLN A 93 -46.83 -1.35 -5.31
C GLN A 93 -47.87 -1.86 -6.32
N GLU A 94 -47.65 -3.02 -6.94
CA GLU A 94 -48.65 -3.64 -7.82
C GLU A 94 -49.88 -4.13 -7.03
N GLU A 95 -49.67 -4.68 -5.84
CA GLU A 95 -50.75 -5.14 -4.98
C GLU A 95 -51.58 -3.96 -4.44
N GLU A 96 -50.95 -2.86 -4.04
CA GLU A 96 -51.65 -1.63 -3.65
C GLU A 96 -52.45 -1.01 -4.80
N LYS A 97 -51.89 -0.98 -6.02
CA LYS A 97 -52.61 -0.48 -7.20
C LYS A 97 -53.85 -1.32 -7.51
N LYS A 98 -53.77 -2.65 -7.39
CA LYS A 98 -54.90 -3.55 -7.59
C LYS A 98 -55.97 -3.39 -6.50
N LYS A 99 -55.58 -3.18 -5.24
CA LYS A 99 -56.51 -2.88 -4.14
C LYS A 99 -57.19 -1.51 -4.31
N ALA A 100 -56.45 -0.49 -4.75
CA ALA A 100 -56.99 0.83 -5.01
C ALA A 100 -57.95 0.86 -6.22
N GLU A 101 -57.70 0.05 -7.26
CA GLU A 101 -58.65 -0.12 -8.37
C GLU A 101 -59.91 -0.86 -7.96
N ALA A 102 -59.81 -1.90 -7.12
CA ALA A 102 -60.97 -2.62 -6.61
C ALA A 102 -61.88 -1.73 -5.75
N GLU A 103 -61.32 -0.87 -4.89
CA GLU A 103 -62.09 0.11 -4.11
C GLU A 103 -62.75 1.18 -4.99
N LYS A 104 -62.10 1.64 -6.07
CA LYS A 104 -62.71 2.60 -7.01
C LYS A 104 -63.87 1.98 -7.78
N LYS A 105 -63.80 0.70 -8.13
CA LYS A 105 -64.90 -0.01 -8.81
C LYS A 105 -66.10 -0.22 -7.88
N LEU A 106 -65.88 -0.51 -6.60
CA LEU A 106 -66.96 -0.60 -5.60
C LEU A 106 -67.66 0.75 -5.38
N LYS A 107 -66.89 1.84 -5.23
CA LYS A 107 -67.45 3.20 -5.07
C LYS A 107 -68.19 3.73 -6.30
N THR A 108 -67.89 3.20 -7.49
CA THR A 108 -68.60 3.56 -8.72
C THR A 108 -69.91 2.78 -8.85
N ALA A 109 -69.93 1.49 -8.50
CA ALA A 109 -71.14 0.66 -8.52
C ALA A 109 -72.20 1.11 -7.50
N GLU A 110 -71.78 1.60 -6.33
CA GLU A 110 -72.69 2.14 -5.31
C GLU A 110 -73.34 3.47 -5.77
N LYS A 111 -72.63 4.26 -6.58
CA LYS A 111 -73.14 5.52 -7.12
C LYS A 111 -74.15 5.33 -8.26
N THR A 112 -74.03 4.26 -9.05
CA THR A 112 -75.03 3.89 -10.07
C THR A 112 -76.29 3.27 -9.45
N ALA A 113 -76.16 2.44 -8.42
CA ALA A 113 -77.31 1.85 -7.72
C ALA A 113 -78.19 2.89 -6.99
N ALA A 114 -77.60 4.00 -6.54
CA ALA A 114 -78.35 5.12 -5.94
C ALA A 114 -79.11 5.98 -6.95
N GLN A 115 -78.85 5.83 -8.26
CA GLN A 115 -79.46 6.65 -9.31
C GLN A 115 -80.70 5.99 -9.95
N GLU A 116 -80.86 4.67 -9.82
CA GLU A 116 -82.00 3.90 -10.37
C GLU A 116 -83.23 3.86 -9.44
N THR A 117 -83.12 4.30 -8.18
CA THR A 117 -84.25 4.34 -7.23
C THR A 117 -85.05 5.66 -7.25
N LYS A 118 -84.82 6.54 -8.23
CA LYS A 118 -85.46 7.87 -8.29
C LYS A 118 -86.22 8.18 -9.58
N SER A 119 -86.48 7.18 -10.42
CA SER A 119 -87.35 7.30 -11.58
C SER A 119 -88.50 6.29 -11.47
N GLU A 120 -89.48 6.65 -10.64
CA GLU A 120 -90.89 6.25 -10.77
C GLU A 120 -91.66 7.40 -11.40
#